data_AF-A0AAW0D8Q6-F1
#
_entry.id   AF-A0AAW0D8Q6-F1
#
_cell.length_a   1.000
_cell.length_b   1.000
_cell.length_c   1.000
_cell.angle_alpha   90.00
_cell.angle_beta   90.00
_cell.angle_gamma   90.00
#
_symmetry.space_group_name_H-M   'P 1'
#
loop_
_entity.id
_entity.type
_entity.pdbx_description
1 polymer ?
#
loop_
_entity_poly.entity_id
_entity_poly.type
_entity_poly.pdbx_seq_one_letter_code
_entity_poly.pdbx_strand_id
1 'polypeptide(L)' 'MDAATMKKKIVDLSDDELTALGFWGDAASPGVIKIVESVKAHRDKLGYVTCFMVDCVRKQYAPPASGQDARR' A
#
# COMPACT_ATOMS: atom_id res chain seq x y z
N MET A 1 -9.67 1.83 5.90
CA MET A 1 -8.48 1.22 6.54
C MET A 1 -8.33 1.84 7.91
N ASP A 2 -8.38 1.02 8.95
CA ASP A 2 -8.39 1.48 10.34
C ASP A 2 -7.02 2.02 10.79
N ALA A 3 -7.02 2.94 11.76
CA ALA A 3 -5.81 3.61 12.24
C ALA A 3 -4.78 2.62 12.84
N ALA A 4 -5.24 1.50 13.40
CA ALA A 4 -4.38 0.43 13.89
C ALA A 4 -3.66 -0.29 12.73
N THR A 5 -4.40 -0.66 11.69
CA THR A 5 -3.87 -1.32 10.50
C THR A 5 -2.90 -0.41 9.75
N MET A 6 -3.15 0.90 9.71
CA MET A 6 -2.26 1.89 9.09
C MET A 6 -0.86 1.97 9.71
N LYS A 7 -0.75 1.79 11.03
CA LYS A 7 0.54 1.81 11.75
C LYS A 7 1.29 0.48 11.67
N LYS A 8 0.60 -0.60 11.26
CA LYS A 8 1.19 -1.93 11.12
C LYS A 8 2.22 -1.91 9.98
N LYS A 9 3.33 -2.63 10.20
CA LYS A 9 4.43 -2.71 9.26
C LYS A 9 4.12 -3.73 8.18
N ILE A 10 4.50 -3.45 6.94
CA ILE A 10 4.31 -4.36 5.81
C ILE A 10 5.05 -5.69 6.05
N VAL A 11 6.21 -5.65 6.72
CA VAL A 11 6.99 -6.85 7.04
C VAL A 11 6.31 -7.77 8.05
N ASP A 12 5.36 -7.27 8.83
CA ASP A 12 4.61 -8.00 9.85
C ASP A 12 3.33 -8.63 9.27
N LEU A 13 2.98 -8.28 8.03
CA LEU A 13 1.83 -8.80 7.32
C LEU A 13 2.23 -10.01 6.47
N SER A 14 1.33 -11.00 6.44
CA SER A 14 1.42 -12.14 5.54
C SER A 14 1.02 -11.75 4.12
N ASP A 15 1.37 -12.60 3.15
CA ASP A 15 1.03 -12.41 1.73
C ASP A 15 -0.49 -12.30 1.52
N ASP A 16 -1.25 -13.09 2.29
CA ASP A 16 -2.72 -13.10 2.28
C ASP A 16 -3.30 -11.77 2.76
N GLU A 17 -2.81 -11.23 3.89
CA GLU A 17 -3.19 -9.91 4.41
C GLU A 17 -2.86 -8.80 3.40
N LEU A 18 -1.67 -8.86 2.79
CA LEU A 18 -1.27 -7.88 1.77
C LEU A 18 -2.16 -7.95 0.52
N THR A 19 -2.62 -9.16 0.16
CA THR A 19 -3.57 -9.36 -0.95
C THR A 19 -4.96 -8.86 -0.59
N ALA A 20 -5.46 -9.18 0.61
CA ALA A 20 -6.74 -8.69 1.13
C ALA A 20 -6.79 -7.16 1.23
N LEU A 21 -5.65 -6.52 1.54
CA LEU A 21 -5.53 -5.06 1.57
C LEU A 21 -5.36 -4.43 0.17
N GLY A 22 -5.18 -5.22 -0.89
CA GLY A 22 -4.93 -4.75 -2.25
C GLY A 22 -3.54 -4.14 -2.43
N PHE A 23 -2.56 -4.57 -1.63
CA PHE A 23 -1.14 -4.23 -1.77
C PHE A 23 -0.34 -5.30 -2.50
N TRP A 24 -0.91 -6.48 -2.67
CA TRP A 24 -0.30 -7.59 -3.35
C TRP A 24 -1.28 -8.29 -4.29
N GLY A 25 -0.77 -9.00 -5.30
CA GLY A 25 -1.57 -9.71 -6.29
C GLY A 25 -2.11 -8.82 -7.42
N ASP A 26 -3.07 -9.35 -8.17
CA ASP A 26 -3.58 -8.75 -9.42
C ASP A 26 -4.31 -7.40 -9.20
N ALA A 27 -4.90 -7.22 -8.01
CA ALA A 27 -5.58 -5.99 -7.62
C ALA A 27 -4.63 -4.86 -7.18
N ALA A 28 -3.32 -5.13 -7.03
CA ALA A 28 -2.36 -4.17 -6.54
C ALA A 28 -1.71 -3.37 -7.67
N SER A 29 -1.53 -2.07 -7.46
CA SER A 29 -0.83 -1.23 -8.43
C SER A 29 0.63 -1.66 -8.58
N PRO A 30 1.22 -1.61 -9.79
CA PRO A 30 2.59 -2.06 -10.03
C PRO A 30 3.63 -1.32 -9.17
N GLY A 31 3.38 -0.03 -8.87
CA GLY A 31 4.22 0.74 -7.95
C GLY A 31 4.17 0.24 -6.50
N VAL A 32 3.00 -0.25 -6.07
CA VAL A 32 2.80 -0.81 -4.73
C VAL A 32 3.45 -2.20 -4.62
N ILE A 33 3.30 -3.04 -5.65
CA ILE A 33 3.93 -4.37 -5.72
C ILE A 33 5.45 -4.25 -5.56
N LYS A 34 6.09 -3.34 -6.30
CA LYS A 34 7.55 -3.10 -6.19
C LYS A 34 8.00 -2.71 -4.79
N ILE A 35 7.20 -1.93 -4.07
CA ILE A 35 7.52 -1.54 -2.68
C ILE A 35 7.44 -2.77 -1.78
N VAL A 36 6.36 -3.56 -1.88
CA VAL A 36 6.19 -4.77 -1.06
C VAL A 36 7.30 -5.79 -1.36
N GLU A 37 7.69 -5.96 -2.62
CA GLU A 37 8.84 -6.78 -3.02
C GLU A 37 10.15 -6.29 -2.38
N SER A 38 10.42 -4.99 -2.49
CA SER A 38 11.63 -4.39 -1.91
C SER A 38 11.66 -4.54 -0.39
N VAL A 39 10.51 -4.37 0.27
CA VAL A 39 10.37 -4.55 1.72
C VAL A 39 10.61 -6.00 2.14
N LYS A 40 10.12 -6.97 1.37
CA LYS A 40 10.39 -8.40 1.59
C LYS A 40 11.85 -8.76 1.36
N ALA A 41 12.48 -8.25 0.30
CA ALA A 41 13.88 -8.48 -0.02
C ALA A 41 14.85 -7.81 0.96
N HIS A 42 14.45 -6.68 1.55
CA HIS A 42 15.29 -5.87 2.44
C HIS A 42 14.57 -5.55 3.76
N ARG A 43 14.12 -6.58 4.48
CA ARG A 43 13.41 -6.43 5.77
C ARG A 43 14.18 -5.60 6.80
N ASP A 44 15.50 -5.72 6.89
CA ASP A 44 16.33 -4.92 7.80
C ASP A 44 16.36 -3.43 7.47
N LYS A 45 16.30 -3.07 6.19
CA LYS A 45 16.41 -1.68 5.74
C LYS A 45 15.06 -1.01 5.58
N LEU A 46 14.04 -1.77 5.17
CA LEU A 46 12.70 -1.28 4.82
C LEU A 46 11.60 -1.80 5.75
N GLY A 47 11.98 -2.44 6.86
CA GLY A 47 11.04 -2.93 7.89
C GLY A 47 10.30 -1.83 8.65
N TYR A 48 10.62 -0.56 8.42
CA TYR A 48 9.87 0.58 8.96
C TYR A 48 8.66 0.97 8.08
N VAL A 49 8.57 0.44 6.84
CA VAL A 49 7.48 0.78 5.92
C VAL A 49 6.15 0.25 6.49
N THR A 50 5.22 1.16 6.70
CA THR A 50 3.88 0.87 7.23
C THR A 50 2.83 0.80 6.13
N CYS A 51 1.69 0.17 6.44
CA CYS A 51 0.49 0.19 5.61
C CYS A 51 0.10 1.60 5.15
N PHE A 52 0.24 2.60 6.03
CA PHE A 52 -0.06 3.99 5.68
C PHE A 52 0.81 4.52 4.54
N MET A 53 2.12 4.25 4.58
CA MET A 53 3.04 4.70 3.53
C MET A 53 2.68 4.05 2.19
N VAL A 54 2.35 2.75 2.20
CA VAL A 54 1.93 2.01 1.00
C VAL A 54 0.58 2.49 0.49
N ASP A 55 -0.39 2.75 1.37
CA ASP A 55 -1.70 3.31 0.98
C ASP A 55 -1.56 4.70 0.37
N CYS A 56 -0.67 5.53 0.90
CA CYS A 56 -0.38 6.85 0.36
C CYS A 56 0.23 6.76 -1.05
N VAL A 57 1.13 5.81 -1.27
CA VAL A 57 1.67 5.52 -2.60
C VAL A 57 0.58 5.00 -3.53
N ARG A 58 -0.24 4.05 -3.07
CA ARG A 58 -1.38 3.53 -3.83
C ARG A 58 -2.32 4.64 -4.30
N LYS A 59 -2.63 5.60 -3.42
CA LYS A 59 -3.47 6.76 -3.76
C LYS A 59 -2.81 7.73 -4.76
N GLN A 60 -1.48 7.84 -4.75
CA GLN A 60 -0.75 8.65 -5.73
C GLN A 60 -0.69 8.01 -7.11
N TYR A 61 -0.66 6.67 -7.18
CA TYR A 61 -0.69 5.92 -8.44
C TYR A 61 -2.11 5.58 -8.91
N ALA A 62 -3.11 5.73 -8.06
CA ALA A 62 -4.50 5.68 -8.50
C ALA A 62 -4.71 6.82 -9.51
N PRO A 63 -5.38 6.56 -10.65
CA PRO A 63 -5.77 7.64 -11.55
C PRO A 63 -6.50 8.71 -10.73
N PRO A 64 -6.32 10.01 -11.04
CA PRO A 64 -7.06 11.06 -10.35
C PRO A 64 -8.52 10.66 -10.38
N ALA A 65 -9.17 10.65 -9.21
CA ALA A 65 -10.59 10.39 -9.13
C ALA A 65 -11.28 11.44 -10.01
N SER A 66 -11.68 11.06 -11.22
CA SER A 66 -12.58 11.85 -12.05
C SER A 66 -13.86 12.00 -11.25
N GLY A 67 -14.01 13.12 -10.54
CA GLY A 67 -15.15 13.35 -9.68
C GLY A 67 -14.87 14.12 -8.40
N GLN A 68 -14.23 15.29 -8.49
CA GLN A 68 -14.71 16.40 -7.66
C GLN A 68 -15.31 17.45 -8.58
N ASP A 69 -16.61 17.24 -8.80
CA ASP A 69 -17.62 18.23 -9.13
C ASP A 69 -17.20 19.64 -8.69
N ALA A 70 -16.72 20.44 -9.64
CA ALA A 70 -16.63 21.89 -9.48
C ALA A 70 -18.00 22.46 -9.84
N ARG A 71 -18.96 22.33 -8.92
CA ARG A 71 -20.20 23.11 -8.96
C ARG A 71 -19.87 24.56 -8.64
N ARG A 72 -19.99 25.44 -9.64
CA ARG A 72 -20.06 26.89 -9.45
C ARG A 72 -21.07 27.51 -10.39
#